data_AF-A0AAU0XCA3-F1
#
_entry.id   AF-A0AAU0XCA3-F1
#
_cell.length_a   1.000
_cell.length_b   1.000
_cell.length_c   1.000
_cell.angle_alpha   90.00
_cell.angle_beta   90.00
_cell.angle_gamma   90.00
#
_symmetry.space_group_name_H-M   'P 1'
#
loop_
_entity.id
_entity.type
_entity.pdbx_description
1 polymer ?
#
loop_
_entity_poly.entity_id
_entity_poly.type
_entity_poly.pdbx_seq_one_letter_code
_entity_poly.pdbx_strand_id
1 'polypeptide(L)'
;MVRSDALELERRRWRRSPGRVLLVALIVVAALFLAWRVVVLGLLETHFGSGYDDGRFDKLQTEFDRRSSAFAKADDRMRELAAAHPRAERITWIPAVICVRDAGRPESCKPTSAEDQATYRALWGVDVIVRQSKDKGHTFFRLYGNDPPRYTIMHASEDTDAEEYAADRDFRSTRSLKPGWTILGPIDDLDREDAQWQ
;
A
#
# COMPACT_ATOMS: atom_id res chain seq x y z
N MET A 1 20.71 80.30 17.99
CA MET A 1 20.14 79.16 18.72
C MET A 1 19.39 78.28 17.72
N VAL A 2 20.02 77.22 17.24
CA VAL A 2 19.43 76.23 16.31
C VAL A 2 19.74 74.86 16.89
N ARG A 3 18.83 74.28 17.68
CA ARG A 3 19.03 72.93 18.26
C ARG A 3 17.76 72.23 18.76
N SER A 4 16.60 72.48 18.14
CA SER A 4 15.35 71.80 18.52
C SER A 4 14.74 70.92 17.42
N ASP A 5 14.98 71.23 16.14
CA ASP A 5 14.27 70.52 15.05
C ASP A 5 14.86 69.14 14.73
N ALA A 6 16.15 68.91 15.00
CA ALA A 6 16.80 67.61 14.74
C ALA A 6 16.29 66.50 15.68
N LEU A 7 15.93 66.84 16.93
CA LEU A 7 15.46 65.88 17.93
C LEU A 7 13.99 65.47 17.74
N GLU A 8 13.16 66.32 17.10
CA GLU A 8 11.77 65.97 16.81
C GLU A 8 11.63 65.04 15.60
N LEU A 9 12.51 65.19 14.60
CA LEU A 9 12.57 64.31 13.42
C LEU A 9 13.03 62.89 13.77
N GLU A 10 14.00 62.73 14.67
CA GLU A 10 14.41 61.40 15.18
C GLU A 10 13.31 60.72 16.00
N ARG A 11 12.56 61.49 16.80
CA ARG A 11 11.49 60.96 17.66
C ARG A 11 10.28 60.46 16.85
N ARG A 12 9.98 61.08 15.70
CA ARG A 12 8.96 60.58 14.75
C ARG A 12 9.43 59.36 13.95
N ARG A 13 10.73 59.19 13.73
CA ARG A 13 11.31 58.01 13.06
C ARG A 13 11.23 56.75 13.93
N TRP A 14 11.18 56.90 15.25
CA TRP A 14 11.17 55.81 16.25
C TRP A 14 9.80 55.43 16.80
N ARG A 15 8.71 56.12 16.43
CA ARG A 15 7.36 55.60 16.68
C ARG A 15 7.10 54.46 15.70
N ARG A 16 7.48 53.24 16.10
CA ARG A 16 6.98 52.02 15.46
C ARG A 16 5.46 52.10 15.45
N SER A 17 4.89 52.39 14.28
CA SER A 17 3.44 52.41 14.11
C SER A 17 2.91 51.04 14.53
N PRO A 18 2.00 50.95 15.53
CA PRO A 18 1.49 49.67 16.00
C PRO A 18 0.86 48.87 14.86
N GLY A 19 0.30 49.55 13.85
CA GLY A 19 -0.20 48.91 12.63
C GLY A 19 0.89 48.24 11.77
N ARG A 20 2.09 48.85 11.67
CA ARG A 20 3.24 48.22 10.98
C ARG A 20 3.78 47.01 11.74
N VAL A 21 3.84 47.09 13.07
CA VAL A 21 4.28 45.97 13.92
C VAL A 21 3.29 44.81 13.81
N LEU A 22 1.99 45.09 13.85
CA LEU A 22 0.94 44.09 13.68
C LEU A 22 0.99 43.43 12.29
N LEU A 23 1.15 44.22 11.22
CA LEU A 23 1.25 43.70 9.86
C LEU A 23 2.47 42.78 9.69
N VAL A 24 3.64 43.18 10.18
CA VAL A 24 4.86 42.36 10.12
C VAL A 24 4.68 41.09 10.94
N ALA A 25 4.08 41.18 12.14
CA ALA A 25 3.79 40.01 12.96
C ALA A 25 2.85 39.02 12.24
N LEU A 26 1.80 39.51 11.58
CA LEU A 26 0.88 38.68 10.79
C LEU A 26 1.58 38.00 9.61
N ILE A 27 2.45 38.71 8.90
CA ILE A 27 3.23 38.14 7.78
C ILE A 27 4.17 37.05 8.29
N VAL A 28 4.88 37.30 9.40
CA VAL A 28 5.78 36.31 10.00
C VAL A 28 5.01 35.07 10.46
N VAL A 29 3.85 35.23 11.11
CA VAL A 29 3.02 34.11 11.53
C VAL A 29 2.49 33.33 10.32
N ALA A 30 2.03 34.01 9.26
CA ALA A 30 1.57 33.36 8.04
C ALA A 30 2.70 32.58 7.34
N ALA A 31 3.90 33.17 7.27
CA ALA A 31 5.08 32.51 6.69
C ALA A 31 5.51 31.29 7.52
N LEU A 32 5.51 31.40 8.85
CA LEU A 32 5.80 30.28 9.75
C LEU A 32 4.75 29.17 9.64
N PHE A 33 3.47 29.53 9.52
CA PHE A 33 2.38 28.57 9.32
C PHE A 33 2.51 27.85 7.97
N LEU A 34 2.84 28.56 6.90
CA LEU A 34 3.10 27.96 5.59
C LEU A 34 4.33 27.06 5.61
N ALA A 35 5.43 27.49 6.21
CA ALA A 35 6.63 26.68 6.38
C ALA A 35 6.34 25.41 7.19
N TRP A 36 5.60 25.53 8.29
CA TRP A 36 5.12 24.40 9.07
C TRP A 36 4.26 23.45 8.24
N ARG A 37 3.33 23.97 7.42
CA ARG A 37 2.51 23.16 6.53
C ARG A 37 3.34 22.40 5.49
N VAL A 38 4.33 23.05 4.88
CA VAL A 38 5.26 22.41 3.92
C VAL A 38 6.07 21.32 4.62
N VAL A 39 6.58 21.59 5.83
CA VAL A 39 7.31 20.60 6.64
C VAL A 39 6.41 19.43 7.03
N VAL A 40 5.17 19.66 7.44
CA VAL A 40 4.20 18.61 7.79
C VAL A 40 3.80 17.79 6.56
N LEU A 41 3.57 18.43 5.41
CA LEU A 41 3.26 17.72 4.17
C LEU A 41 4.45 16.91 3.66
N GLY A 42 5.67 17.45 3.72
CA GLY A 42 6.89 16.70 3.40
C GLY A 42 7.21 15.58 4.40
N LEU A 43 6.88 15.76 5.68
CA LEU A 43 6.94 14.70 6.70
C LEU A 43 5.89 13.61 6.47
N LEU A 44 4.67 13.98 6.06
CA LEU A 44 3.64 13.03 5.68
C LEU A 44 4.03 12.30 4.39
N GLU A 45 4.61 12.97 3.40
CA GLU A 45 5.10 12.33 2.17
C GLU A 45 6.33 11.44 2.42
N THR A 46 7.16 11.74 3.41
CA THR A 46 8.26 10.85 3.81
C THR A 46 7.82 9.69 4.72
N HIS A 47 6.71 9.83 5.47
CA HIS A 47 6.11 8.74 6.25
C HIS A 47 5.09 7.89 5.48
N PHE A 48 4.45 8.44 4.45
CA PHE A 48 3.37 7.78 3.70
C PHE A 48 3.61 7.72 2.18
N GLY A 49 4.58 8.46 1.63
CA GLY A 49 4.62 8.81 0.21
C GLY A 49 5.53 7.97 -0.69
N SER A 50 6.28 6.97 -0.20
CA SER A 50 6.99 6.02 -1.08
C SER A 50 6.21 4.74 -1.37
N GLY A 51 5.20 4.39 -0.56
CA GLY A 51 4.59 3.05 -0.57
C GLY A 51 5.56 1.92 -0.16
N TYR A 52 6.80 2.24 0.22
CA TYR A 52 7.80 1.29 0.69
C TYR A 52 8.02 1.49 2.19
N ASP A 53 7.32 0.69 2.99
CA ASP A 53 7.51 0.63 4.45
C ASP A 53 8.44 -0.55 4.78
N ASP A 54 9.73 -0.25 4.95
CA ASP A 54 10.75 -1.24 5.28
C ASP A 54 10.37 -2.13 6.47
N GLY A 55 9.77 -1.53 7.51
CA GLY A 55 9.35 -2.27 8.69
C GLY A 55 8.22 -3.26 8.41
N ARG A 56 7.28 -2.91 7.52
CA ARG A 56 6.26 -3.85 7.05
C ARG A 56 6.85 -4.95 6.19
N PHE A 57 7.73 -4.63 5.24
CA PHE A 57 8.36 -5.65 4.42
C PHE A 57 9.20 -6.62 5.26
N ASP A 58 9.97 -6.14 6.24
CA ASP A 58 10.75 -6.98 7.16
C ASP A 58 9.85 -7.93 7.95
N LYS A 59 8.72 -7.40 8.44
CA LYS A 59 7.72 -8.19 9.14
C LYS A 59 7.10 -9.24 8.23
N LEU A 60 6.69 -8.86 7.02
CA LEU A 60 6.12 -9.77 6.03
C LEU A 60 7.10 -10.87 5.65
N GLN A 61 8.37 -10.53 5.42
CA GLN A 61 9.42 -11.49 5.12
C GLN A 61 9.64 -12.45 6.29
N THR A 62 9.75 -11.95 7.52
CA THR A 62 9.91 -12.78 8.72
C THR A 62 8.74 -13.76 8.89
N GLU A 63 7.52 -13.27 8.71
CA GLU A 63 6.30 -14.06 8.85
C GLU A 63 6.15 -15.09 7.71
N PHE A 64 6.57 -14.72 6.50
CA PHE A 64 6.67 -15.63 5.34
C PHE A 64 7.70 -16.72 5.59
N ASP A 65 8.92 -16.38 6.03
CA ASP A 65 9.98 -17.37 6.27
C ASP A 65 9.54 -18.41 7.31
N ARG A 66 8.91 -17.96 8.39
CA ARG A 66 8.34 -18.82 9.44
C ARG A 66 7.23 -19.74 8.93
N ARG A 67 6.51 -19.35 7.87
CA ARG A 67 5.32 -20.06 7.33
C ARG A 67 5.43 -20.47 5.89
N SER A 68 6.63 -20.52 5.33
CA SER A 68 6.82 -20.76 3.90
C SER A 68 6.18 -22.07 3.42
N SER A 69 6.12 -23.10 4.27
CA SER A 69 5.39 -24.35 3.98
C SER A 69 3.86 -24.17 3.92
N ALA A 70 3.27 -23.28 4.72
CA ALA A 70 1.85 -22.99 4.67
C ALA A 70 1.49 -22.21 3.39
N PHE A 71 2.33 -21.23 3.00
CA PHE A 71 2.18 -20.51 1.73
C PHE A 71 2.28 -21.47 0.54
N ALA A 72 3.28 -22.36 0.52
CA ALA A 72 3.41 -23.38 -0.52
C ALA A 72 2.19 -24.31 -0.57
N LYS A 73 1.70 -24.81 0.58
CA LYS A 73 0.50 -25.66 0.62
C LYS A 73 -0.73 -24.94 0.06
N ALA A 74 -0.89 -23.65 0.36
CA ALA A 74 -2.00 -22.85 -0.15
C ALA A 74 -1.87 -22.57 -1.65
N ASP A 75 -0.66 -22.33 -2.16
CA ASP A 75 -0.40 -22.22 -3.60
C ASP A 75 -0.73 -23.52 -4.34
N ASP A 76 -0.25 -24.67 -3.85
CA ASP A 76 -0.54 -25.99 -4.40
C ASP A 76 -2.04 -26.21 -4.51
N ARG A 77 -2.77 -25.88 -3.43
CA ARG A 77 -4.22 -25.98 -3.40
C ARG A 77 -4.90 -25.05 -4.41
N MET A 78 -4.42 -23.82 -4.57
CA MET A 78 -4.92 -22.91 -5.60
C MET A 78 -4.65 -23.40 -7.02
N ARG A 79 -3.51 -24.07 -7.26
CA ARG A 79 -3.19 -24.70 -8.54
C ARG A 79 -4.12 -25.89 -8.84
N GLU A 80 -4.44 -26.71 -7.85
CA GLU A 80 -5.45 -27.77 -7.99
C GLU A 80 -6.84 -27.20 -8.35
N LEU A 81 -7.27 -26.14 -7.66
CA LEU A 81 -8.54 -25.47 -7.94
C LEU A 81 -8.57 -24.91 -9.36
N ALA A 82 -7.49 -24.27 -9.80
CA ALA A 82 -7.37 -23.76 -11.17
C ALA A 82 -7.38 -24.87 -12.22
N ALA A 83 -6.74 -26.01 -11.94
CA ALA A 83 -6.77 -27.18 -12.83
C ALA A 83 -8.18 -27.79 -12.93
N ALA A 84 -8.94 -27.81 -11.82
CA ALA A 84 -10.33 -28.27 -11.80
C ALA A 84 -11.30 -27.29 -12.50
N HIS A 85 -10.91 -26.01 -12.61
CA HIS A 85 -11.71 -24.95 -13.22
C HIS A 85 -10.93 -24.24 -14.35
N PRO A 86 -10.66 -24.92 -15.48
CA PRO A 86 -9.79 -24.39 -16.54
C PRO A 86 -10.34 -23.16 -17.28
N ARG A 87 -11.62 -22.81 -17.06
CA ARG A 87 -12.29 -21.63 -17.63
C ARG A 87 -12.51 -20.52 -16.60
N ALA A 88 -11.97 -20.68 -15.38
CA ALA A 88 -12.09 -19.65 -14.35
C ALA A 88 -11.31 -18.41 -14.76
N GLU A 89 -12.01 -17.28 -14.81
CA GLU A 89 -11.39 -15.96 -14.90
C GLU A 89 -10.76 -15.56 -13.58
N ARG A 90 -11.41 -15.92 -12.46
CA ARG A 90 -10.94 -15.65 -11.11
C ARG A 90 -11.35 -16.76 -10.15
N ILE A 91 -10.44 -17.12 -9.26
CA ILE A 91 -10.68 -17.94 -8.08
C ILE A 91 -10.26 -17.11 -6.86
N THR A 92 -11.18 -16.92 -5.92
CA THR A 92 -10.89 -16.29 -4.62
C THR A 92 -11.14 -17.28 -3.51
N TRP A 93 -10.29 -17.21 -2.50
CA TRP A 93 -10.38 -18.05 -1.33
C TRP A 93 -10.21 -17.20 -0.08
N ILE A 94 -11.23 -17.24 0.78
CA ILE A 94 -11.25 -16.66 2.13
C ILE A 94 -11.55 -17.78 3.15
N PRO A 95 -11.43 -17.57 4.47
CA PRO A 95 -11.63 -18.64 5.45
C PRO A 95 -12.96 -19.39 5.36
N ALA A 96 -14.02 -18.75 4.87
CA ALA A 96 -15.37 -19.33 4.85
C ALA A 96 -15.73 -20.00 3.52
N VAL A 97 -15.25 -19.46 2.39
CA VAL A 97 -15.69 -19.88 1.05
C VAL A 97 -14.54 -19.81 0.04
N ILE A 98 -14.67 -20.66 -0.99
CA ILE A 98 -13.92 -20.59 -2.23
C ILE A 98 -14.92 -20.21 -3.32
N CYS A 99 -14.67 -19.11 -4.00
CA CYS A 99 -15.51 -18.60 -5.08
C CYS A 99 -14.78 -18.73 -6.42
N VAL A 100 -15.51 -19.21 -7.42
CA VAL A 100 -15.02 -19.35 -8.80
C VAL A 100 -15.91 -18.52 -9.71
N ARG A 101 -15.28 -17.68 -10.52
CA ARG A 101 -15.93 -16.89 -11.57
C ARG A 101 -15.42 -17.39 -12.92
N ASP A 102 -16.29 -18.08 -13.65
CA ASP A 102 -16.03 -18.47 -15.05
C ASP A 102 -16.42 -17.34 -16.01
N ALA A 103 -15.78 -17.30 -17.18
CA ALA A 103 -16.07 -16.31 -18.21
C ALA A 103 -17.55 -16.28 -18.62
N GLY A 104 -18.15 -15.09 -18.53
CA GLY A 104 -19.56 -14.87 -18.87
C GLY A 104 -20.57 -15.55 -17.93
N ARG A 105 -20.14 -16.01 -16.75
CA ARG A 105 -21.01 -16.65 -15.74
C ARG A 105 -20.97 -15.90 -14.41
N PRO A 106 -22.06 -15.96 -13.62
CA PRO A 106 -22.04 -15.44 -12.26
C PRO A 106 -21.04 -16.22 -11.41
N GLU A 107 -20.46 -15.53 -10.42
CA GLU A 107 -19.57 -16.14 -9.43
C GLU A 107 -20.32 -17.20 -8.61
N SER A 108 -19.68 -18.35 -8.42
CA SER A 108 -20.21 -19.47 -7.62
C SER A 108 -19.30 -19.73 -6.43
N CYS A 109 -19.83 -19.54 -5.22
CA CYS A 109 -19.12 -19.79 -3.98
C CYS A 109 -19.52 -21.13 -3.34
N LYS A 110 -18.53 -21.89 -2.87
CA LYS A 110 -18.73 -23.09 -2.06
C LYS A 110 -18.08 -22.90 -0.70
N PRO A 111 -18.68 -23.42 0.39
CA PRO A 111 -18.00 -23.49 1.68
C PRO A 111 -16.66 -24.20 1.56
N THR A 112 -15.63 -23.65 2.22
CA THR A 112 -14.32 -24.31 2.37
C THR A 112 -14.46 -25.64 3.09
N SER A 113 -13.68 -26.66 2.71
CA SER A 113 -13.54 -27.88 3.50
C SER A 113 -12.79 -27.61 4.82
N ALA A 114 -12.81 -28.57 5.75
CA ALA A 114 -12.04 -28.47 7.00
C ALA A 114 -10.52 -28.36 6.73
N GLU A 115 -10.02 -29.03 5.70
CA GLU A 115 -8.62 -28.93 5.28
C GLU A 115 -8.29 -27.57 4.67
N ASP A 116 -9.18 -27.03 3.83
CA ASP A 116 -9.01 -25.68 3.29
C ASP A 116 -8.97 -24.66 4.45
N GLN A 117 -9.88 -24.76 5.41
CA GLN A 117 -9.87 -23.87 6.58
C GLN A 117 -8.57 -23.96 7.39
N ALA A 118 -8.08 -25.18 7.64
CA ALA A 118 -6.84 -25.39 8.37
C ALA A 118 -5.64 -24.80 7.61
N THR A 119 -5.60 -24.98 6.29
CA THR A 119 -4.56 -24.43 5.42
C THR A 119 -4.59 -22.90 5.43
N TYR A 120 -5.77 -22.29 5.27
CA TYR A 120 -5.92 -20.84 5.30
C TYR A 120 -5.51 -20.24 6.65
N ARG A 121 -5.98 -20.82 7.76
CA ARG A 121 -5.67 -20.33 9.12
C ARG A 121 -4.19 -20.41 9.48
N ALA A 122 -3.42 -21.24 8.79
CA ALA A 122 -1.98 -21.29 8.97
C ALA A 122 -1.27 -20.05 8.39
N LEU A 123 -1.91 -19.30 7.48
CA LEU A 123 -1.37 -18.08 6.87
C LEU A 123 -1.55 -16.89 7.80
N TRP A 124 -0.46 -16.15 8.05
CA TRP A 124 -0.51 -14.95 8.89
C TRP A 124 -0.91 -13.74 8.06
N GLY A 125 -1.92 -12.99 8.52
CA GLY A 125 -2.28 -11.68 7.97
C GLY A 125 -2.95 -11.69 6.59
N VAL A 126 -3.15 -12.86 5.98
CA VAL A 126 -3.75 -13.00 4.65
C VAL A 126 -5.27 -12.80 4.73
N ASP A 127 -5.79 -11.84 3.97
CA ASP A 127 -7.24 -11.53 3.93
C ASP A 127 -7.97 -12.24 2.79
N VAL A 128 -7.28 -12.48 1.67
CA VAL A 128 -7.79 -13.28 0.55
C VAL A 128 -6.63 -13.86 -0.25
N ILE A 129 -6.84 -15.06 -0.79
CA ILE A 129 -5.97 -15.67 -1.80
C ILE A 129 -6.67 -15.59 -3.15
N VAL A 130 -5.96 -15.12 -4.17
CA VAL A 130 -6.51 -14.84 -5.50
C VAL A 130 -5.68 -15.51 -6.58
N ARG A 131 -6.35 -16.08 -7.58
CA ARG A 131 -5.75 -16.44 -8.87
C ARG A 131 -6.64 -15.93 -9.98
N GLN A 132 -6.05 -15.29 -10.98
CA GLN A 132 -6.77 -14.69 -12.11
C GLN A 132 -6.19 -15.16 -13.44
N SER A 133 -7.05 -15.27 -14.44
CA SER A 133 -6.66 -15.67 -15.81
C SER A 133 -5.77 -14.64 -16.50
N LYS A 134 -5.94 -13.35 -16.21
CA LYS A 134 -5.08 -12.25 -16.70
C LYS A 134 -3.65 -12.33 -16.14
N ASP A 135 -3.46 -13.04 -15.04
CA ASP A 135 -2.21 -13.21 -14.31
C ASP A 135 -1.81 -14.69 -14.27
N LYS A 136 -1.72 -15.28 -15.47
CA LYS A 136 -1.47 -16.72 -15.62
C LYS A 136 -0.21 -17.14 -14.88
N GLY A 137 -0.29 -18.25 -14.16
CA GLY A 137 0.85 -18.78 -13.39
C GLY A 137 1.07 -18.11 -12.03
N HIS A 138 0.30 -17.07 -11.70
CA HIS A 138 0.45 -16.34 -10.46
C HIS A 138 -0.60 -16.73 -9.43
N THR A 139 -0.20 -16.75 -8.16
CA THR A 139 -1.08 -16.83 -7.00
C THR A 139 -0.77 -15.66 -6.08
N PHE A 140 -1.80 -14.92 -5.67
CA PHE A 140 -1.67 -13.73 -4.84
C PHE A 140 -2.24 -13.98 -3.46
N PHE A 141 -1.51 -13.56 -2.44
CA PHE A 141 -1.90 -13.59 -1.04
C PHE A 141 -1.95 -12.14 -0.56
N ARG A 142 -3.14 -11.55 -0.61
CA ARG A 142 -3.31 -10.17 -0.15
C ARG A 142 -3.24 -10.15 1.38
N LEU A 143 -2.59 -9.13 1.91
CA LEU A 143 -2.44 -8.89 3.34
C LEU A 143 -2.94 -7.49 3.71
N TYR A 144 -3.34 -7.32 4.97
CA TYR A 144 -3.82 -6.05 5.52
C TYR A 144 -5.10 -5.52 4.85
N GLY A 145 -5.99 -6.41 4.41
CA GLY A 145 -7.18 -6.13 3.59
C GLY A 145 -8.06 -4.91 3.94
N ASN A 146 -8.27 -4.55 5.22
CA ASN A 146 -9.05 -3.36 5.60
C ASN A 146 -8.20 -2.17 6.05
N ASP A 147 -6.88 -2.36 6.24
CA ASP A 147 -5.95 -1.38 6.78
C ASP A 147 -4.93 -0.97 5.71
N PRO A 148 -5.30 -0.04 4.80
CA PRO A 148 -4.37 0.44 3.78
C PRO A 148 -3.12 1.08 4.42
N PRO A 149 -1.96 1.08 3.73
CA PRO A 149 -1.70 0.45 2.43
C PRO A 149 -1.65 -1.09 2.52
N ARG A 150 -2.29 -1.78 1.55
CA ARG A 150 -2.28 -3.25 1.47
C ARG A 150 -0.99 -3.72 0.81
N TYR A 151 -0.60 -4.95 1.14
CA TYR A 151 0.57 -5.61 0.56
C TYR A 151 0.14 -6.94 0.01
N THR A 152 0.87 -7.46 -0.97
CA THR A 152 0.55 -8.76 -1.57
C THR A 152 1.79 -9.61 -1.64
N ILE A 153 1.73 -10.85 -1.14
CA ILE A 153 2.74 -11.85 -1.50
C ILE A 153 2.28 -12.50 -2.80
N MET A 154 3.13 -12.49 -3.81
CA MET A 154 2.90 -13.12 -5.11
C MET A 154 3.81 -14.33 -5.22
N HIS A 155 3.23 -15.45 -5.64
CA HIS A 155 3.98 -16.58 -6.16
C HIS A 155 3.82 -16.65 -7.69
N ALA A 156 4.92 -16.80 -8.42
CA ALA A 156 4.95 -17.02 -9.86
C ALA A 156 5.54 -18.41 -10.14
N SER A 157 4.78 -19.29 -10.78
CA SER A 157 5.22 -20.65 -11.09
C SER A 157 6.23 -20.75 -12.24
N GLU A 158 6.40 -19.67 -12.99
CA GLU A 158 7.35 -19.52 -14.09
C GLU A 158 8.31 -18.38 -13.74
N ASP A 159 9.54 -18.41 -14.28
CA ASP A 159 10.49 -17.30 -14.13
C ASP A 159 9.86 -16.04 -14.72
N THR A 160 9.39 -15.18 -13.83
CA THR A 160 8.73 -13.91 -14.15
C THR A 160 9.56 -12.81 -13.52
N ASP A 161 9.87 -11.77 -14.29
CA ASP A 161 10.49 -10.57 -13.74
C ASP A 161 9.45 -9.86 -12.86
N ALA A 162 9.61 -9.99 -11.55
CA ALA A 162 8.67 -9.46 -10.59
C ALA A 162 8.72 -7.93 -10.52
N GLU A 163 9.85 -7.30 -10.86
CA GLU A 163 9.95 -5.83 -10.93
C GLU A 163 9.20 -5.30 -12.15
N GLU A 164 9.34 -5.97 -13.30
CA GLU A 164 8.56 -5.64 -14.50
C GLU A 164 7.05 -5.83 -14.26
N TYR A 165 6.66 -6.96 -13.66
CA TYR A 165 5.26 -7.21 -13.30
C TYR A 165 4.71 -6.12 -12.35
N ALA A 166 5.49 -5.76 -11.34
CA ALA A 166 5.10 -4.73 -10.38
C ALA A 166 4.90 -3.38 -11.05
N ALA A 167 5.83 -2.99 -11.95
CA ALA A 167 5.73 -1.74 -12.70
C ALA A 167 4.53 -1.73 -13.66
N ASP A 168 4.27 -2.83 -14.39
CA ASP A 168 3.10 -2.96 -15.29
C ASP A 168 1.77 -2.82 -14.54
N ARG A 169 1.73 -3.28 -13.28
CA ARG A 169 0.53 -3.28 -12.43
C ARG A 169 0.51 -2.16 -11.39
N ASP A 170 1.36 -1.16 -11.54
CA ASP A 170 1.43 0.04 -10.70
C ASP A 170 1.68 -0.26 -9.20
N PHE A 171 2.30 -1.40 -8.88
CA PHE A 171 2.80 -1.67 -7.54
C PHE A 171 4.05 -0.82 -7.30
N ARG A 172 4.04 -0.03 -6.22
CA ARG A 172 5.11 0.94 -5.94
C ARG A 172 6.48 0.34 -5.62
N SER A 173 6.50 -0.92 -5.23
CA SER A 173 7.71 -1.56 -4.76
C SER A 173 7.62 -3.08 -4.77
N THR A 174 8.78 -3.71 -4.74
CA THR A 174 8.93 -5.15 -4.68
C THR A 174 10.00 -5.55 -3.68
N ARG A 175 9.90 -6.79 -3.18
CA ARG A 175 10.97 -7.46 -2.45
C ARG A 175 10.94 -8.96 -2.74
N SER A 176 11.99 -9.46 -3.35
CA SER A 176 12.19 -10.90 -3.52
C SER A 176 12.29 -11.59 -2.16
N LEU A 177 11.57 -12.70 -2.00
CA LEU A 177 11.59 -13.54 -0.79
C LEU A 177 12.43 -14.80 -1.02
N LYS A 178 12.03 -15.57 -2.03
CA LYS A 178 12.62 -16.85 -2.46
C LYS A 178 12.39 -16.97 -3.98
N PRO A 179 13.05 -17.90 -4.69
CA PRO A 179 12.74 -18.14 -6.10
C PRO A 179 11.23 -18.32 -6.31
N GLY A 180 10.66 -17.51 -7.20
CA GLY A 180 9.22 -17.47 -7.50
C GLY A 180 8.34 -16.70 -6.49
N TRP A 181 8.86 -16.24 -5.35
CA TRP A 181 8.07 -15.54 -4.31
C TRP A 181 8.52 -14.10 -4.12
N THR A 182 7.58 -13.16 -4.20
CA THR A 182 7.84 -11.72 -4.10
C THR A 182 6.78 -11.03 -3.24
N ILE A 183 7.18 -10.09 -2.38
CA ILE A 183 6.26 -9.12 -1.80
C ILE A 183 6.10 -7.97 -2.79
N LEU A 184 4.86 -7.68 -3.15
CA LEU A 184 4.45 -6.48 -3.86
C LEU A 184 3.95 -5.46 -2.83
N GLY A 185 4.41 -4.23 -2.97
CA GLY A 185 3.95 -3.08 -2.18
C GLY A 185 2.51 -2.70 -2.49
N PRO A 186 2.05 -1.54 -2.02
CA PRO A 186 0.72 -1.02 -2.32
C PRO A 186 0.61 -0.43 -3.73
N ILE A 187 -0.62 -0.40 -4.21
CA ILE A 187 -1.11 0.46 -5.28
C ILE A 187 -1.84 1.63 -4.60
N ASP A 188 -1.51 2.89 -4.90
CA ASP A 188 -2.09 4.03 -4.13
C ASP A 188 -3.55 4.30 -4.43
N ASP A 189 -3.89 4.09 -5.68
CA ASP A 189 -5.22 4.36 -6.18
C ASP A 189 -6.08 3.15 -5.81
N LEU A 190 -6.97 3.35 -4.84
CA LEU A 190 -7.85 2.30 -4.34
C LEU A 190 -8.77 1.75 -5.45
N ASP A 191 -9.17 2.57 -6.42
CA ASP A 191 -10.00 2.10 -7.54
C ASP A 191 -9.17 1.20 -8.46
N ARG A 192 -7.89 1.54 -8.68
CA ARG A 192 -6.95 0.66 -9.42
C ARG A 192 -6.63 -0.60 -8.64
N GLU A 193 -6.41 -0.50 -7.34
CA GLU A 193 -6.17 -1.65 -6.48
C GLU A 193 -7.37 -2.60 -6.52
N ASP A 194 -8.59 -2.07 -6.37
CA ASP A 194 -9.80 -2.87 -6.47
C ASP A 194 -9.93 -3.49 -7.87
N ALA A 195 -9.65 -2.74 -8.95
CA ALA A 195 -9.64 -3.26 -10.31
C ALA A 195 -8.58 -4.35 -10.57
N GLN A 196 -7.44 -4.31 -9.87
CA GLN A 196 -6.45 -5.38 -9.94
C GLN A 196 -7.05 -6.70 -9.42
N TRP A 197 -7.95 -6.65 -8.42
CA TRP A 197 -8.53 -7.85 -7.79
C TRP A 197 -9.92 -8.26 -8.30
N GLN A 198 -10.54 -7.50 -9.20
CA GLN A 198 -11.82 -7.86 -9.85
C GLN A 198 -11.64 -8.89 -10.97
#